data_AF-A0A3A6E2K9-F1
#
_entry.id   AF-A0A3A6E2K9-F1
#
_cell.length_a   1.000
_cell.length_b   1.000
_cell.length_c   1.000
_cell.angle_alpha   90.00
_cell.angle_beta   90.00
_cell.angle_gamma   90.00
#
_symmetry.space_group_name_H-M   'P 1'
#
loop_
_entity.id
_entity.type
_entity.pdbx_description
1 polymer ?
#
loop_
_entity_poly.entity_id
_entity_poly.type
_entity_poly.pdbx_seq_one_letter_code
_entity_poly.pdbx_strand_id
1 'polypeptide(L)'
;MSYAKVLGATNRQDGYLEGNGYLVSWCVGHLVELAPPNIYDAKYVKWSIADLPILPERWQYLVSASTKKQFGILQKLMDRPDVDSIVCATDAG
;
A
#
# COMPACT_ATOMS: atom_id res chain seq x y z
N MET A 1 14.65 -6.54 -6.27
CA MET A 1 15.25 -7.34 -7.37
C MET A 1 16.04 -8.54 -6.87
N SER A 2 16.69 -8.46 -5.71
CA SER A 2 17.48 -9.56 -5.14
C SER A 2 16.65 -10.84 -4.89
N TYR A 3 15.46 -10.73 -4.29
CA TYR A 3 14.56 -11.88 -4.08
C TYR A 3 14.12 -12.52 -5.40
N ALA A 4 13.63 -11.72 -6.35
CA ALA A 4 13.13 -12.20 -7.63
C ALA A 4 14.18 -13.03 -8.40
N LYS A 5 15.44 -12.60 -8.37
CA LYS A 5 16.54 -13.33 -9.01
C LYS A 5 16.76 -14.71 -8.39
N VAL A 6 16.76 -14.81 -7.05
CA VAL A 6 16.97 -16.09 -6.34
C VAL A 6 15.77 -17.03 -6.51
N LEU A 7 14.56 -16.47 -6.52
CA LEU A 7 13.32 -17.22 -6.72
C LEU A 7 13.08 -17.64 -8.17
N GLY A 8 13.81 -17.10 -9.15
CA GLY A 8 13.59 -17.36 -10.57
C GLY A 8 12.42 -16.58 -11.18
N ALA A 9 11.93 -15.53 -10.51
CA ALA A 9 10.94 -14.59 -11.04
C ALA A 9 11.63 -13.53 -11.89
N THR A 10 11.99 -13.87 -13.12
CA THR A 10 12.80 -13.00 -14.01
C THR A 10 11.98 -12.30 -15.10
N ASN A 11 10.72 -12.68 -15.31
CA ASN A 11 9.86 -12.03 -16.29
C ASN A 11 9.33 -10.70 -15.73
N ARG A 12 9.66 -9.59 -16.38
CA ARG A 12 9.28 -8.24 -15.91
C ARG A 12 7.92 -7.83 -16.44
N GLN A 13 7.10 -7.34 -15.52
CA GLN A 13 5.78 -6.77 -15.80
C GLN A 13 5.70 -5.34 -15.25
N ASP A 14 4.57 -4.66 -15.46
CA ASP A 14 4.32 -3.34 -14.88
C ASP A 14 4.11 -3.46 -13.35
N GLY A 15 5.14 -3.08 -12.59
CA GLY A 15 5.10 -3.04 -11.12
C GLY A 15 5.39 -4.36 -10.40
N TYR A 16 5.77 -5.44 -11.09
CA TYR A 16 6.19 -6.71 -10.48
C TYR A 16 7.04 -7.56 -11.41
N LEU A 17 7.57 -8.66 -10.88
CA LEU A 17 8.30 -9.71 -11.58
C LEU A 17 7.59 -11.05 -11.35
N GLU A 18 7.56 -11.91 -12.36
CA GLU A 18 6.91 -13.22 -12.33
C GLU A 18 7.84 -14.32 -12.84
N GLY A 19 7.70 -15.53 -12.30
CA GLY A 19 8.40 -16.71 -12.80
C GLY A 19 8.64 -17.74 -11.70
N ASN A 20 8.85 -18.99 -12.10
CA ASN A 20 9.05 -20.13 -11.21
C ASN A 20 7.94 -20.29 -10.14
N GLY A 21 6.71 -19.90 -10.47
CA GLY A 21 5.56 -19.92 -9.54
C GLY A 21 5.51 -18.78 -8.52
N TYR A 22 6.40 -17.78 -8.62
CA TYR A 22 6.45 -16.64 -7.72
C TYR A 22 6.08 -15.33 -8.40
N LEU A 23 5.43 -14.45 -7.63
CA LEU A 23 5.19 -13.05 -7.94
C LEU A 23 5.99 -12.20 -6.96
N VAL A 24 6.89 -11.36 -7.45
CA VAL A 24 7.70 -10.46 -6.63
C VAL A 24 7.40 -9.01 -7.01
N SER A 25 6.72 -8.30 -6.13
CA SER A 25 6.40 -6.88 -6.27
C SER A 25 7.01 -6.07 -5.11
N TRP A 26 6.74 -4.77 -5.06
CA TRP A 26 7.31 -3.85 -4.09
C TRP A 26 6.37 -2.68 -3.83
N CYS A 27 6.55 -2.04 -2.68
CA CYS A 27 5.99 -0.74 -2.38
C CYS A 27 6.94 0.37 -2.88
N VAL A 28 6.41 1.56 -3.11
CA VAL A 28 7.19 2.77 -3.35
C VAL A 28 6.98 3.67 -2.14
N GLY A 29 7.78 3.49 -1.10
CA GLY A 29 7.51 4.09 0.22
C GLY A 29 6.17 3.61 0.79
N HIS A 30 5.47 4.49 1.52
CA HIS A 30 4.12 4.21 2.00
C HIS A 30 3.11 4.30 0.85
N LEU A 31 2.26 3.29 0.73
CA LEU A 31 1.18 3.25 -0.26
C LEU A 31 -0.13 3.88 0.24
N VAL A 32 -0.25 3.97 1.56
CA VAL A 32 -1.39 4.54 2.26
C VAL A 32 -0.90 5.52 3.30
N GLU A 33 -1.71 6.53 3.56
CA GLU A 33 -1.47 7.59 4.53
C GLU A 33 -2.67 7.72 5.46
N LEU A 34 -2.47 8.31 6.64
CA LEU A 34 -3.57 8.63 7.53
C LEU A 34 -4.50 9.63 6.83
N ALA A 35 -5.81 9.39 6.94
CA ALA A 35 -6.79 10.34 6.44
C ALA A 35 -6.62 11.69 7.17
N PRO A 36 -6.70 12.82 6.46
CA PRO A 36 -6.64 14.13 7.10
C PRO A 36 -7.91 14.41 7.90
N PRO A 37 -7.87 15.34 8.88
CA PRO A 37 -8.99 15.64 9.77
C PRO A 37 -10.35 15.83 9.07
N ASN A 38 -10.37 16.52 7.94
CA ASN A 38 -11.58 16.82 7.17
C ASN A 38 -12.32 15.58 6.62
N ILE A 39 -11.68 14.41 6.60
CA ILE A 39 -12.33 13.14 6.24
C ILE A 39 -13.17 12.60 7.40
N TYR A 40 -12.79 12.90 8.64
CA TYR A 40 -13.53 12.46 9.82
C TYR A 40 -14.75 13.36 10.09
N ASP A 41 -14.60 14.67 9.89
CA ASP A 41 -15.70 15.63 9.99
C ASP A 41 -15.38 16.85 9.11
N ALA A 42 -16.33 17.25 8.26
CA ALA A 42 -16.17 18.39 7.35
C ALA A 42 -15.88 19.71 8.08
N LYS A 43 -16.27 19.83 9.36
CA LYS A 43 -15.95 21.03 10.17
C LYS A 43 -14.44 21.24 10.31
N TYR A 44 -13.64 20.17 10.28
CA TYR A 44 -12.18 20.23 10.44
C TYR A 44 -11.44 20.74 9.20
N VAL A 45 -12.14 21.11 8.13
CA VAL A 45 -11.54 21.91 7.04
C VAL A 45 -11.03 23.25 7.57
N LYS A 46 -11.74 23.85 8.53
CA LYS A 46 -11.31 25.07 9.21
C LYS A 46 -10.73 24.71 10.58
N TRP A 47 -9.52 25.17 10.84
CA TRP A 47 -8.83 24.91 12.10
C TRP A 47 -9.37 25.80 13.23
N SER A 48 -9.58 25.21 14.40
CA SER A 48 -10.03 25.87 15.63
C SER A 48 -9.40 25.19 16.85
N ILE A 49 -8.99 25.98 17.85
CA ILE A 49 -8.46 25.43 19.11
C ILE A 49 -9.54 24.64 19.88
N ALA A 50 -10.81 25.03 19.75
CA ALA A 50 -11.92 24.38 20.45
C ALA A 50 -12.18 22.94 19.96
N ASP A 51 -11.69 22.60 18.77
CA ASP A 51 -11.82 21.28 18.15
C ASP A 51 -10.65 20.34 18.51
N LEU A 52 -9.64 20.83 19.24
CA LEU A 52 -8.46 20.07 19.59
C LEU A 52 -8.57 19.43 20.98
N PRO A 53 -8.00 18.23 21.18
CA PRO A 53 -7.35 17.39 20.16
C PRO A 53 -8.36 16.65 19.27
N ILE A 54 -8.04 16.49 17.98
CA ILE A 54 -8.82 15.64 17.08
C ILE A 54 -8.34 14.20 17.26
N LEU A 55 -9.17 13.37 17.90
CA LEU A 55 -8.89 11.96 18.19
C LEU A 55 -9.99 11.09 17.58
N PRO A 56 -9.75 10.52 16.37
CA PRO A 56 -10.73 9.63 15.75
C PRO A 56 -10.99 8.38 16.59
N GLU A 57 -12.26 7.97 16.73
CA GLU A 57 -12.61 6.67 17.31
C GLU A 57 -12.10 5.50 16.46
N ARG A 58 -12.06 5.71 15.14
CA ARG A 58 -11.53 4.76 14.15
C ARG A 58 -10.62 5.50 13.20
N TRP A 59 -9.37 5.06 13.12
CA TRP A 59 -8.41 5.59 12.16
C TRP A 59 -8.81 5.21 10.74
N GLN A 60 -8.78 6.20 9.85
CA GLN A 60 -9.02 6.00 8.43
C GLN A 60 -7.72 6.18 7.66
N TYR A 61 -7.57 5.44 6.57
CA TYR A 61 -6.42 5.50 5.70
C TYR A 61 -6.87 5.81 4.27
N LEU A 62 -6.06 6.59 3.56
CA LEU A 62 -6.26 6.88 2.15
C LEU A 62 -5.09 6.32 1.35
N VAL A 63 -5.37 5.90 0.12
CA VAL A 63 -4.31 5.54 -0.82
C VAL A 63 -3.63 6.81 -1.30
N SER A 64 -2.33 6.94 -1.09
CA SER A 64 -1.58 8.13 -1.49
C SER A 64 -1.63 8.31 -3.01
N ALA A 65 -1.88 9.54 -3.47
CA ALA A 65 -2.10 9.81 -4.89
C ALA A 65 -0.88 9.44 -5.77
N SER A 66 0.33 9.65 -5.25
CA SER A 66 1.60 9.35 -5.94
C SER A 66 1.84 7.84 -6.13
N THR A 67 1.27 7.00 -5.28
CA THR A 67 1.52 5.55 -5.26
C THR A 67 0.28 4.73 -5.63
N LYS A 68 -0.85 5.39 -5.94
CA LYS A 68 -2.13 4.78 -6.29
C LYS A 68 -2.03 3.72 -7.40
N LYS A 69 -1.20 3.94 -8.41
CA LYS A 69 -0.96 2.95 -9.48
C LYS A 69 -0.38 1.65 -8.91
N GLN A 70 0.68 1.76 -8.11
CA GLN A 70 1.35 0.61 -7.51
C GLN A 70 0.47 -0.11 -6.50
N PHE A 71 -0.32 0.64 -5.71
CA PHE A 71 -1.34 0.07 -4.83
C PHE A 71 -2.34 -0.80 -5.60
N GLY A 72 -2.86 -0.29 -6.72
CA GLY A 72 -3.80 -1.04 -7.56
C GLY A 72 -3.16 -2.28 -8.22
N ILE A 73 -1.87 -2.24 -8.55
CA ILE A 73 -1.14 -3.42 -9.04
C ILE A 73 -1.05 -4.47 -7.94
N LEU A 74 -0.62 -4.09 -6.73
CA LEU A 74 -0.53 -5.02 -5.61
C LEU A 74 -1.88 -5.63 -5.26
N GLN A 75 -2.95 -4.82 -5.20
CA GLN A 75 -4.30 -5.32 -4.95
C GLN A 75 -4.69 -6.40 -5.97
N LYS A 76 -4.49 -6.14 -7.26
CA LYS A 76 -4.77 -7.12 -8.32
C LYS A 76 -3.93 -8.40 -8.19
N LEU A 77 -2.67 -8.28 -7.78
CA LEU A 77 -1.81 -9.45 -7.57
C LEU A 77 -2.25 -10.26 -6.34
N MET A 78 -2.69 -9.61 -5.27
CA MET A 78 -3.18 -10.28 -4.06
C MET A 78 -4.52 -10.98 -4.30
N ASP A 79 -5.37 -10.42 -5.17
CA ASP A 79 -6.69 -10.98 -5.52
C ASP A 79 -6.63 -12.03 -6.65
N ARG A 80 -5.43 -12.35 -7.18
CA ARG A 80 -5.27 -13.35 -8.23
C ARG A 80 -5.68 -14.75 -7.72
N PRO A 81 -6.50 -15.52 -8.46
CA PRO A 81 -6.95 -16.84 -8.02
C PRO A 81 -5.83 -17.88 -7.83
N ASP A 82 -4.67 -17.67 -8.46
CA ASP A 82 -3.50 -18.54 -8.38
C ASP A 82 -2.50 -18.13 -7.29
N VAL A 83 -2.88 -17.20 -6.41
CA VAL A 83 -2.05 -16.77 -5.27
C VAL A 83 -2.53 -17.43 -3.98
N ASP A 84 -1.74 -18.39 -3.50
CA ASP A 84 -2.07 -19.16 -2.28
C ASP A 84 -1.58 -18.49 -0.98
N SER A 85 -0.55 -17.65 -1.06
CA SER A 85 0.06 -17.02 0.12
C SER A 85 0.75 -15.70 -0.20
N ILE A 86 0.87 -14.85 0.82
CA ILE A 86 1.51 -13.53 0.74
C ILE A 86 2.60 -13.44 1.81
N VAL A 87 3.79 -13.01 1.42
CA VAL A 87 4.93 -12.79 2.33
C VAL A 87 5.28 -11.30 2.33
N CYS A 88 5.22 -10.67 3.50
CA CYS A 88 5.71 -9.31 3.69
C CYS A 88 7.24 -9.33 3.87
N ALA A 89 7.97 -8.80 2.90
CA ALA A 89 9.42 -8.74 2.89
C ALA A 89 9.94 -7.29 2.95
N THR A 90 9.28 -6.44 3.75
CA THR A 90 9.73 -5.08 4.03
C THR A 90 10.97 -5.09 4.94
N ASP A 91 11.60 -3.93 5.09
CA ASP A 91 12.76 -3.78 5.96
C ASP A 91 12.45 -4.22 7.39
N ALA A 92 13.44 -4.85 8.04
CA ALA A 92 13.40 -5.21 9.45
C ALA A 92 13.74 -3.96 10.28
N GLY A 93 12.75 -3.08 10.44
CA GLY A 93 12.81 -1.84 11.22
C GLY A 93 12.17 -1.97 12.60
#